data_AF-A0A7C4ZLE4-F1
#
_entry.id   AF-A0A7C4ZLE4-F1
#
_cell.length_a   1.000
_cell.length_b   1.000
_cell.length_c   1.000
_cell.angle_alpha   90.00
_cell.angle_beta   90.00
_cell.angle_gamma   90.00
#
_symmetry.space_group_name_H-M   'P 1'
#
loop_
_entity.id
_entity.type
_entity.pdbx_description
1 polymer ?
#
loop_
_entity_poly.entity_id
_entity_poly.type
_entity_poly.pdbx_seq_one_letter_code
_entity_poly.pdbx_strand_id
1 'polypeptide(L)'
;VGADVVREFGKCGLVLTGGATAKAVLSGIGVEALRVVSQVEPGVPLSSSVGGFAEGSPVVTKAGAFGDDNTLVRAVNLLMGRALYGKRETAGSSYNG
;
A
#
# COMPACT_ATOMS: atom_id res chain seq x y z
N VAL A 1 17.03 -11.11 0.60
CA VAL A 1 16.32 -11.02 -0.71
C VAL A 1 15.43 -9.79 -0.80
N GLY A 2 14.27 -9.71 -0.12
CA GLY A 2 13.33 -8.59 -0.32
C GLY A 2 13.90 -7.20 0.00
N ALA A 3 14.59 -7.03 1.13
CA ALA A 3 15.22 -5.76 1.49
C ALA A 3 16.39 -5.38 0.57
N ASP A 4 17.08 -6.36 0.00
CA ASP A 4 18.22 -6.15 -0.91
C ASP A 4 17.74 -5.58 -2.25
N VAL A 5 16.63 -6.11 -2.77
CA VAL A 5 15.98 -5.58 -3.98
C VAL A 5 15.59 -4.12 -3.79
N VAL A 6 14.97 -3.75 -2.66
CA VAL A 6 14.57 -2.36 -2.42
C VAL A 6 15.78 -1.42 -2.40
N ARG A 7 16.91 -1.87 -1.84
CA ARG A 7 18.15 -1.08 -1.85
C ARG A 7 18.71 -0.85 -3.25
N GLU A 8 18.54 -1.82 -4.14
CA GLU A 8 19.03 -1.74 -5.52
C GLU A 8 18.24 -0.73 -6.37
N PHE A 9 16.92 -0.66 -6.21
CA PHE A 9 16.04 0.17 -7.04
C PHE A 9 15.80 1.59 -6.50
N GLY A 10 16.31 1.93 -5.31
CA GLY A 10 16.09 3.25 -4.72
C GLY A 10 14.63 3.46 -4.28
N LYS A 11 14.15 4.70 -4.38
CA LYS A 11 12.79 5.07 -3.95
C LYS A 11 11.73 4.43 -4.85
N CYS A 12 10.96 3.49 -4.32
CA CYS A 12 9.95 2.73 -5.04
C CYS A 12 8.68 2.48 -4.20
N GLY A 13 7.56 2.20 -4.85
CA GLY A 13 6.34 1.77 -4.16
C GLY A 13 6.43 0.29 -3.77
N LEU A 14 5.98 -0.05 -2.56
CA LEU A 14 6.04 -1.40 -2.02
C LEU A 14 4.64 -1.99 -1.82
N VAL A 15 4.40 -3.19 -2.33
CA VAL A 15 3.26 -4.02 -1.95
C VAL A 15 3.78 -5.22 -1.18
N LEU A 16 3.40 -5.35 0.09
CA LEU A 16 3.88 -6.38 1.00
C LEU A 16 2.70 -7.19 1.52
N THR A 17 2.74 -8.52 1.38
CA THR A 17 1.71 -9.40 1.91
C THR A 17 2.25 -10.41 2.91
N GLY A 18 1.49 -10.62 3.98
CA GLY A 18 1.90 -11.37 5.16
C GLY A 18 2.63 -10.47 6.17
N GLY A 19 2.24 -10.54 7.44
CA GLY A 19 2.78 -9.67 8.49
C GLY A 19 4.27 -9.90 8.75
N ALA A 20 4.70 -11.17 8.82
CA ALA A 20 6.11 -11.51 9.03
C ALA A 20 6.99 -11.02 7.88
N THR A 21 6.55 -11.24 6.64
CA THR A 21 7.24 -10.77 5.43
C THR A 21 7.35 -9.25 5.40
N ALA A 22 6.23 -8.55 5.64
CA ALA A 22 6.22 -7.09 5.66
C ALA A 22 7.18 -6.53 6.71
N LYS A 23 7.15 -7.08 7.93
CA LYS A 23 8.05 -6.68 9.01
C LYS A 23 9.52 -6.93 8.64
N ALA A 24 9.85 -8.11 8.13
CA ALA A 24 11.22 -8.48 7.77
C ALA A 24 11.79 -7.55 6.68
N VAL A 25 11.01 -7.22 5.66
CA VAL A 25 11.44 -6.29 4.60
C VAL A 25 11.62 -4.88 5.14
N LEU A 26 10.62 -4.33 5.85
CA LEU A 26 10.63 -2.95 6.35
C LEU A 26 11.76 -2.72 7.37
N SER A 27 11.92 -3.62 8.35
CA SER A 27 13.05 -3.56 9.27
C SER A 27 14.38 -3.75 8.53
N GLY A 28 14.39 -4.65 7.55
CA GLY A 28 15.55 -4.91 6.71
C GLY A 28 16.04 -3.67 5.95
N ILE A 29 15.18 -2.71 5.62
CA ILE A 29 15.53 -1.44 4.93
C ILE A 29 15.58 -0.22 5.87
N GLY A 30 15.46 -0.44 7.17
CA GLY A 30 15.51 0.60 8.20
C GLY A 30 14.26 1.44 8.34
N VAL A 31 13.10 1.01 7.81
CA VAL A 31 11.83 1.70 8.05
C VAL A 31 11.42 1.49 9.51
N GLU A 32 11.19 2.59 10.20
CA GLU A 32 10.87 2.64 11.63
C GLU A 32 9.36 2.66 11.87
N ALA A 33 8.62 3.35 10.99
CA ALA A 33 7.18 3.46 11.09
C ALA A 33 6.50 3.55 9.73
N LEU A 34 5.21 3.24 9.73
CA LEU A 34 4.31 3.50 8.62
C LEU A 34 3.27 4.53 9.06
N ARG A 35 3.18 5.64 8.35
CA ARG A 35 2.11 6.62 8.51
C ARG A 35 0.99 6.28 7.54
N VAL A 36 -0.14 5.81 8.07
CA VAL A 36 -1.31 5.50 7.24
C VAL A 36 -1.83 6.77 6.58
N VAL A 37 -2.05 6.71 5.26
CA VAL A 37 -2.54 7.81 4.43
C VAL A 37 -3.99 7.55 4.00
N SER A 38 -4.27 6.32 3.57
CA SER A 38 -5.60 5.87 3.18
C SER A 38 -5.64 4.34 3.20
N GLN A 39 -6.61 3.74 2.53
CA GLN A 39 -6.65 2.30 2.30
C GLN A 39 -6.97 2.03 0.82
N VAL A 40 -6.39 0.98 0.27
CA VAL A 40 -6.78 0.45 -1.05
C VAL A 40 -8.23 -0.06 -0.96
N GLU A 41 -8.53 -0.74 0.15
CA GLU A 41 -9.83 -1.29 0.53
C GLU A 41 -9.81 -1.66 2.03
N PRO A 42 -10.96 -2.01 2.64
CA PRO A 42 -11.00 -2.38 4.06
C PRO A 42 -9.98 -3.46 4.43
N GLY A 43 -9.08 -3.14 5.36
CA GLY A 43 -8.04 -4.06 5.82
C GLY A 43 -6.75 -4.07 4.99
N VAL A 44 -6.64 -3.21 3.97
CA VAL A 44 -5.46 -3.10 3.09
C VAL A 44 -4.96 -1.65 3.08
N PRO A 45 -4.19 -1.22 4.10
CA PRO A 45 -3.77 0.17 4.24
C PRO A 45 -2.75 0.59 3.18
N LEU A 46 -2.87 1.84 2.74
CA LEU A 46 -1.82 2.60 2.06
C LEU A 46 -1.15 3.52 3.07
N SER A 47 0.16 3.44 3.18
CA SER A 47 0.96 4.22 4.13
C SER A 47 2.14 4.88 3.43
N SER A 48 2.68 5.93 4.05
CA SER A 48 4.01 6.45 3.76
C SER A 48 5.00 5.87 4.77
N SER A 49 6.11 5.34 4.31
CA SER A 49 7.22 4.94 5.19
C SER A 49 7.88 6.14 5.86
N VAL A 50 8.35 5.91 7.08
CA VAL A 50 9.12 6.84 7.91
C VAL A 50 10.36 6.11 8.43
N GLY A 51 11.52 6.73 8.30
CA GLY A 51 12.84 6.18 8.59
C GLY A 51 13.44 5.38 7.42
N GLY A 52 14.77 5.27 7.47
CA GLY A 52 15.54 4.35 6.63
C GLY A 52 15.66 4.71 5.15
N PHE A 53 16.06 3.72 4.35
CA PHE A 53 16.40 3.91 2.95
C PHE A 53 15.18 4.27 2.07
N ALA A 54 13.99 3.90 2.52
CA ALA A 54 12.75 4.10 1.78
C ALA A 54 11.92 5.28 2.30
N GLU A 55 12.47 6.26 3.03
CA GLU A 55 11.72 7.42 3.55
C GLU A 55 10.75 8.05 2.53
N GLY A 56 9.50 8.22 2.96
CA GLY A 56 8.45 8.81 2.14
C GLY A 56 8.03 7.97 0.92
N SER A 57 8.32 6.68 0.90
CA SER A 57 7.85 5.75 -0.13
C SER A 57 6.44 5.26 0.19
N PRO A 58 5.58 5.06 -0.81
CA PRO A 58 4.26 4.51 -0.58
C PRO A 58 4.34 2.99 -0.34
N VAL A 59 3.69 2.52 0.71
CA VAL A 59 3.68 1.12 1.15
C VAL A 59 2.25 0.66 1.31
N VAL A 60 1.88 -0.39 0.58
CA VAL A 60 0.64 -1.13 0.79
C VAL A 60 0.97 -2.41 1.55
N THR A 61 0.30 -2.66 2.67
CA THR A 61 0.38 -3.93 3.39
C THR A 61 -0.94 -4.69 3.32
N LYS A 62 -0.87 -6.02 3.21
CA LYS A 62 -2.04 -6.90 3.20
C LYS A 62 -1.80 -8.10 4.11
N ALA A 63 -2.68 -8.35 5.07
CA ALA A 63 -2.65 -9.62 5.80
C ALA A 63 -2.87 -10.79 4.83
N GLY A 64 -2.25 -11.95 5.11
CA GLY A 64 -2.24 -13.08 4.16
C GLY A 64 -3.64 -13.48 3.69
N ALA A 65 -4.58 -13.60 4.63
CA ALA A 65 -5.95 -14.06 4.39
C ALA A 65 -6.97 -12.94 4.04
N PHE A 66 -6.53 -11.70 3.83
CA PHE A 66 -7.43 -10.56 3.58
C PHE A 66 -7.50 -10.19 2.09
N GLY A 67 -8.64 -9.65 1.66
CA GLY A 67 -8.88 -9.20 0.27
C GLY A 67 -9.45 -10.29 -0.64
N ASP A 68 -9.58 -9.97 -1.92
CA ASP A 68 -9.97 -10.88 -3.00
C ASP A 68 -8.81 -11.09 -4.00
N ASP A 69 -9.06 -11.89 -5.03
CA ASP A 69 -8.06 -12.25 -6.06
C ASP A 69 -7.46 -11.03 -6.79
N ASN A 70 -8.14 -9.88 -6.76
CA ASN A 70 -7.74 -8.65 -7.44
C ASN A 70 -7.14 -7.59 -6.50
N THR A 71 -7.07 -7.84 -5.19
CA THR A 71 -6.54 -6.87 -4.21
C THR A 71 -5.11 -6.42 -4.53
N LEU A 72 -4.24 -7.37 -4.89
CA LEU A 72 -2.85 -7.04 -5.22
C LEU A 72 -2.76 -6.23 -6.53
N VAL A 73 -3.64 -6.51 -7.50
CA VAL A 73 -3.72 -5.75 -8.76
C VAL A 73 -4.14 -4.30 -8.48
N ARG A 74 -5.15 -4.09 -7.62
CA ARG A 74 -5.57 -2.74 -7.20
C ARG A 74 -4.44 -2.00 -6.49
N ALA A 75 -3.71 -2.66 -5.59
CA ALA A 75 -2.58 -2.08 -4.89
C ALA A 75 -1.47 -1.61 -5.83
N VAL A 76 -1.05 -2.47 -6.78
CA VAL A 76 -0.02 -2.12 -7.77
C VAL A 76 -0.47 -0.97 -8.65
N ASN A 77 -1.70 -1.02 -9.17
CA ASN A 77 -2.25 0.03 -10.01
C ASN A 77 -2.29 1.39 -9.31
N LEU A 78 -2.70 1.40 -8.03
CA LEU A 78 -2.67 2.60 -7.21
C LEU A 78 -1.24 3.17 -7.09
N LEU A 79 -0.24 2.32 -6.79
CA LEU A 79 1.15 2.77 -6.66
C LEU A 79 1.78 3.25 -7.97
N MET A 80 1.33 2.71 -9.11
CA MET A 80 1.79 3.14 -10.43
C MET A 80 1.13 4.42 -10.93
N GLY A 81 0.22 5.03 -10.16
CA GLY A 81 -0.61 6.15 -10.63
C GLY A 81 -1.57 5.72 -11.75
N ARG A 82 -1.74 4.42 -11.97
CA ARG A 82 -2.70 3.82 -12.88
C ARG A 82 -4.02 3.72 -12.14
N ALA A 83 -4.66 4.86 -11.89
CA ALA A 83 -5.96 4.87 -11.25
C ALA A 83 -6.91 3.91 -11.98
N LEU A 84 -7.28 2.79 -11.33
CA LEU A 84 -8.42 2.01 -11.79
C LEU A 84 -9.67 2.81 -11.41
N TYR A 85 -10.36 3.25 -12.46
CA TYR A 85 -11.64 3.92 -12.39
C TYR A 85 -12.71 3.00 -11.80
N GLY A 86 -13.40 3.47 -10.75
CA GLY A 86 -14.58 2.82 -10.14
C GLY A 86 -14.46 2.84 -8.62
N LYS A 87 -15.20 3.62 -7.84
CA LYS A 87 -16.53 4.21 -7.98
C LYS A 87 -16.46 5.61 -7.34
N ARG A 88 -16.72 6.68 -8.10
CA ARG A 88 -17.22 7.92 -7.46
C ARG A 88 -18.64 7.60 -7.03
N GLU A 89 -18.85 7.27 -5.75
CA GLU A 89 -20.19 7.40 -5.19
C GLU A 89 -20.48 8.89 -5.14
N THR A 90 -21.25 9.31 -6.15
CA THR A 90 -21.86 10.62 -6.25
C THR A 90 -22.59 10.94 -4.96
N ALA A 91 -22.38 12.16 -4.50
CA ALA A 91 -23.27 12.86 -3.60
C ALA A 91 -24.73 12.54 -3.93
N GLY A 92 -25.44 11.98 -2.95
CA GLY A 92 -26.87 11.79 -2.97
C GLY A 92 -27.47 12.38 -1.71
N SER A 93 -27.29 13.69 -1.52
CA SER A 93 -28.19 14.47 -0.66
C SER A 93 -29.47 14.74 -1.44
N SER A 94 -30.58 14.27 -0.86
CA SER A 94 -32.00 14.58 -1.07
C SER A 94 -32.40 15.68 -2.08
N TYR A 95 -33.30 15.33 -3.01
CA TYR A 95 -34.66 15.91 -3.25
C TYR A 95 -35.16 15.52 -4.67
N ASN A 96 -36.33 14.88 -4.80
CA ASN A 96 -37.56 15.45 -5.39
C ASN A 96 -38.64 14.35 -5.59
N GLY A 97 -39.84 14.57 -5.03
CA GLY A 97 -41.02 13.69 -5.15
C GLY A 97 -41.72 13.48 -3.81
#